data_AF-A0AAD9NH33-F1
#
_entry.id   AF-A0AAD9NH33-F1
#
_cell.length_a   1.000
_cell.length_b   1.000
_cell.length_c   1.000
_cell.angle_alpha   90.00
_cell.angle_beta   90.00
_cell.angle_gamma   90.00
#
_symmetry.space_group_name_H-M   'P 1'
#
loop_
_entity.id
_entity.type
_entity.pdbx_description
1 polymer ?
#
loop_
_entity_poly.entity_id
_entity_poly.type
_entity_poly.pdbx_seq_one_letter_code
_entity_poly.pdbx_strand_id
1 'polypeptide(L)'
;MSFFRERFLSSCCKSRIFKPKVISVKVHLYDLSNGMATKLSPSLPGMGETQLTGIWHTGTVVFGQEFYYSNEGILKCTPARTLLGQPKRIIDMGSTDITEEEFLAHVEDLSNTSYRSADFHMILHNANKFTDELVFFLTGNNLPSYITFLPEEIPKRTKIFPVRLYIYDLSQGIIELLPQSIRGANLTGIWHTGVVVYRLEFFFSSAGIKICQPSGTILGDPHKTADLGETFVPFEKFMTYLQHLSTTSFR
;
A
#
# COMPACT_ATOMS: atom_id res chain seq x y z
N MET A 1 -50.91 -11.64 -66.34
CA MET A 1 -50.97 -11.55 -64.87
C MET A 1 -50.17 -12.74 -64.32
N SER A 2 -48.84 -12.67 -64.38
CA SER A 2 -47.88 -12.37 -63.28
C SER A 2 -47.72 -13.54 -62.29
N PHE A 3 -46.71 -14.42 -62.44
CA PHE A 3 -45.31 -14.35 -61.95
C PHE A 3 -45.13 -14.40 -60.42
N PHE A 4 -44.57 -15.54 -59.93
CA PHE A 4 -43.42 -15.74 -59.02
C PHE A 4 -43.33 -15.15 -57.58
N ARG A 5 -42.69 -15.98 -56.70
CA ARG A 5 -41.99 -15.70 -55.40
C ARG A 5 -42.88 -15.62 -54.14
N GLU A 6 -42.50 -16.11 -52.95
CA GLU A 6 -41.24 -16.64 -52.40
C GLU A 6 -41.52 -17.38 -51.05
N ARG A 7 -40.62 -18.30 -50.67
CA ARG A 7 -40.46 -18.89 -49.32
C ARG A 7 -40.03 -17.82 -48.30
N PHE A 8 -39.91 -18.23 -47.01
CA PHE A 8 -39.33 -17.53 -45.83
C PHE A 8 -40.41 -16.81 -44.97
N LEU A 9 -40.63 -17.03 -43.67
CA LEU A 9 -39.88 -17.63 -42.56
C LEU A 9 -40.88 -18.19 -41.52
N SER A 10 -40.74 -19.45 -41.10
CA SER A 10 -41.15 -19.88 -39.76
C SER A 10 -39.89 -20.21 -38.99
N SER A 11 -39.25 -19.15 -38.49
CA SER A 11 -38.21 -19.26 -37.48
C SER A 11 -38.81 -18.70 -36.20
N CYS A 12 -39.24 -19.61 -35.33
CA CYS A 12 -39.58 -19.31 -33.96
C CYS A 12 -38.35 -18.63 -33.32
N CYS A 13 -38.41 -17.31 -33.12
CA CYS A 13 -37.47 -16.58 -32.29
C CYS A 13 -37.51 -17.18 -30.89
N LYS A 14 -36.65 -18.17 -30.63
CA LYS A 14 -36.17 -18.44 -29.28
C LYS A 14 -35.36 -17.22 -28.89
N SER A 15 -36.00 -16.27 -28.22
CA SER A 15 -35.29 -15.25 -27.46
C SER A 15 -34.35 -15.99 -26.52
N ARG A 16 -33.05 -16.02 -26.87
CA ARG A 16 -32.02 -16.36 -25.91
C ARG A 16 -32.14 -15.32 -24.82
N ILE A 17 -32.61 -15.75 -23.66
CA ILE A 17 -32.45 -15.00 -22.43
C ILE A 17 -30.94 -14.86 -22.26
N PHE A 18 -30.39 -13.71 -22.65
CA PHE A 18 -29.02 -13.33 -22.33
C PHE A 18 -29.01 -13.16 -20.81
N LYS A 19 -28.51 -14.17 -20.09
CA LYS A 19 -28.11 -13.96 -18.71
C LYS A 19 -26.87 -13.04 -18.80
N PRO A 20 -26.92 -11.81 -18.26
CA PRO A 20 -25.73 -10.98 -18.22
C PRO A 20 -24.61 -11.77 -17.55
N LYS A 21 -23.42 -11.73 -18.14
CA LYS A 21 -22.24 -12.39 -17.58
C LYS A 21 -21.86 -11.59 -16.34
N VAL A 22 -22.32 -12.05 -15.17
CA VAL A 22 -22.01 -11.42 -13.89
C VAL A 22 -20.53 -11.64 -13.58
N ILE A 23 -19.75 -10.56 -13.57
CA ILE A 23 -18.29 -10.62 -13.35
C ILE A 23 -18.01 -10.24 -11.91
N SER A 24 -17.41 -11.16 -11.14
CA SER A 24 -17.06 -10.92 -9.75
C SER A 24 -15.89 -9.95 -9.66
N VAL A 25 -16.01 -8.99 -8.73
CA VAL A 25 -14.98 -8.00 -8.39
C VAL A 25 -14.52 -8.27 -6.97
N LYS A 26 -13.22 -8.43 -6.79
CA LYS A 26 -12.61 -8.68 -5.48
C LYS A 26 -11.48 -7.71 -5.23
N VAL A 27 -11.14 -7.52 -3.96
CA VAL A 27 -9.96 -6.76 -3.54
C VAL A 27 -9.04 -7.69 -2.77
N HIS A 28 -7.81 -7.78 -3.24
CA HIS A 28 -6.71 -8.42 -2.51
C HIS A 28 -6.12 -7.41 -1.53
N LEU A 29 -6.10 -7.77 -0.26
CA LEU A 29 -5.56 -6.96 0.82
C LEU A 29 -4.27 -7.58 1.35
N TYR A 30 -3.17 -6.86 1.20
CA TYR A 30 -1.85 -7.22 1.67
C TYR A 30 -1.47 -6.36 2.86
N ASP A 31 -0.79 -6.97 3.84
CA ASP A 31 -0.25 -6.26 4.98
C ASP A 31 1.27 -6.14 4.82
N LEU A 32 1.74 -4.96 4.45
CA LEU A 32 3.16 -4.68 4.28
C LEU A 32 3.95 -4.83 5.60
N SER A 33 3.27 -4.84 6.75
CA SER A 33 3.88 -5.10 8.06
C SER A 33 3.96 -6.59 8.42
N ASN A 34 3.37 -7.49 7.62
CA ASN A 34 3.26 -8.93 7.91
C ASN A 34 2.72 -9.23 9.33
N GLY A 35 1.72 -8.47 9.79
CA GLY A 35 1.06 -8.65 11.08
C GLY A 35 1.81 -8.05 12.27
N MET A 36 2.95 -7.38 12.06
CA MET A 36 3.64 -6.67 13.14
C MET A 36 2.82 -5.48 13.66
N ALA A 37 2.11 -4.76 12.78
CA ALA A 37 1.26 -3.64 13.19
C ALA A 37 0.18 -4.08 14.20
N THR A 38 -0.51 -5.21 13.95
CA THR A 38 -1.56 -5.73 14.83
C THR A 38 -1.03 -6.16 16.19
N LYS A 39 0.17 -6.74 16.25
CA LYS A 39 0.76 -7.27 17.48
C LYS A 39 1.29 -6.19 18.41
N LEU A 40 1.74 -5.07 17.84
CA LEU A 40 2.35 -3.97 18.59
C LEU A 40 1.34 -2.89 18.99
N SER A 41 0.16 -2.84 18.32
CA SER A 41 -0.88 -1.86 18.58
C SER A 41 -1.43 -1.82 20.03
N PRO A 42 -1.64 -2.94 20.76
CA PRO A 42 -2.20 -2.91 22.12
C PRO A 42 -1.23 -2.39 23.18
N SER A 43 0.07 -2.33 22.87
CA SER A 43 1.13 -2.00 23.83
C SER A 43 1.54 -0.53 23.79
N LEU A 44 0.88 0.30 22.97
CA LEU A 44 1.21 1.70 22.73
C LEU A 44 0.33 2.64 23.58
N PRO A 45 0.86 3.24 24.67
CA PRO A 45 0.11 4.21 25.46
C PRO A 45 -0.05 5.53 24.68
N GLY A 46 -1.29 6.04 24.60
CA GLY A 46 -1.59 7.33 23.95
C GLY A 46 -2.28 7.22 22.59
N MET A 47 -2.55 6.01 22.11
CA MET A 47 -3.56 5.78 21.07
C MET A 47 -4.89 5.51 21.79
N GLY A 48 -5.93 6.30 21.50
CA GLY A 48 -7.31 5.94 21.87
C GLY A 48 -7.74 4.64 21.17
N GLU A 49 -9.05 4.39 21.08
CA GLU A 49 -9.67 3.15 20.56
C GLU A 49 -9.26 2.70 19.13
N THR A 50 -8.39 3.43 18.44
CA THR A 50 -7.91 3.13 17.09
C THR A 50 -6.73 2.15 17.11
N GLN A 51 -7.02 0.85 17.16
CA GLN A 51 -6.01 -0.19 16.96
C GLN A 51 -5.53 -0.23 15.51
N LEU A 52 -4.22 -0.21 15.28
CA LEU A 52 -3.64 -0.37 13.95
C LEU A 52 -3.61 -1.83 13.55
N THR A 53 -4.41 -2.16 12.54
CA THR A 53 -4.63 -3.54 12.11
C THR A 53 -3.66 -4.00 11.00
N GLY A 54 -2.90 -3.09 10.38
CA GLY A 54 -1.96 -3.39 9.28
C GLY A 54 -1.44 -2.13 8.57
N ILE A 55 -0.38 -2.29 7.75
CA ILE A 55 -0.04 -1.32 6.70
C ILE A 55 -0.60 -1.88 5.40
N TRP A 56 -1.73 -1.33 4.97
CA TRP A 56 -2.52 -1.93 3.90
C TRP A 56 -2.04 -1.52 2.52
N HIS A 57 -1.84 -2.52 1.66
CA HIS A 57 -1.74 -2.37 0.21
C HIS A 57 -2.86 -3.17 -0.44
N THR A 58 -3.48 -2.62 -1.49
CA THR A 58 -4.59 -3.27 -2.17
C THR A 58 -4.40 -3.41 -3.67
N GLY A 59 -5.02 -4.45 -4.23
CA GLY A 59 -5.19 -4.62 -5.66
C GLY A 59 -6.62 -5.08 -6.00
N THR A 60 -7.17 -4.54 -7.08
CA THR A 60 -8.50 -4.92 -7.60
C THR A 60 -8.36 -6.12 -8.52
N VAL A 61 -9.07 -7.21 -8.21
CA VAL A 61 -9.14 -8.42 -9.02
C VAL A 61 -10.46 -8.46 -9.80
N VAL A 62 -10.35 -8.37 -11.12
CA VAL A 62 -11.47 -8.40 -12.06
C VAL A 62 -10.98 -8.94 -13.41
N PHE A 63 -11.86 -9.58 -14.19
CA PHE A 63 -11.51 -10.21 -15.48
C PHE A 63 -10.31 -11.19 -15.40
N GLY A 64 -10.14 -11.85 -14.25
CA GLY A 64 -9.05 -12.81 -14.02
C GLY A 64 -7.66 -12.18 -13.84
N GLN A 65 -7.57 -10.85 -13.73
CA GLN A 65 -6.34 -10.10 -13.52
C GLN A 65 -6.42 -9.26 -12.26
N GLU A 66 -5.26 -8.98 -11.65
CA GLU A 66 -5.12 -8.10 -10.50
C GLU A 66 -4.45 -6.79 -10.94
N PHE A 67 -5.13 -5.67 -10.69
CA PHE A 67 -4.70 -4.31 -11.01
C PHE A 67 -4.37 -3.56 -9.73
N TYR A 68 -3.23 -2.88 -9.71
CA TYR A 68 -2.79 -2.10 -8.55
C TYR A 68 -1.96 -0.90 -9.01
N TYR A 69 -1.84 0.10 -8.14
CA TYR A 69 -1.10 1.32 -8.42
C TYR A 69 0.17 1.41 -7.59
N SER A 70 1.26 1.79 -8.24
CA SER A 70 2.60 1.89 -7.64
C SER A 70 3.34 3.12 -8.17
N ASN A 71 4.57 3.32 -7.69
CA ASN A 71 5.48 4.33 -8.23
C ASN A 71 5.85 4.12 -9.70
N GLU A 72 5.55 2.94 -10.28
CA GLU A 72 5.72 2.66 -11.71
C GLU A 72 4.44 2.97 -12.53
N GLY A 73 3.37 3.43 -11.89
CA GLY A 73 2.06 3.63 -12.50
C GLY A 73 1.09 2.49 -12.18
N ILE A 74 0.05 2.36 -13.02
CA ILE A 74 -0.90 1.26 -12.92
C ILE A 74 -0.25 -0.01 -13.50
N LEU A 75 -0.21 -1.06 -12.69
CA LEU A 75 0.33 -2.36 -13.05
C LEU A 75 -0.78 -3.41 -13.04
N LYS A 76 -0.59 -4.47 -13.83
CA LYS A 76 -1.48 -5.64 -13.85
C LYS A 76 -0.68 -6.93 -13.76
N CYS A 77 -1.23 -7.92 -13.07
CA CYS A 77 -0.60 -9.23 -12.93
C CYS A 77 -1.64 -10.35 -12.77
N THR A 78 -1.18 -11.59 -12.74
CA THR A 78 -2.01 -12.71 -12.30
C THR A 78 -2.35 -12.55 -10.81
N PRO A 79 -3.60 -12.80 -10.38
CA PRO A 79 -3.99 -12.63 -8.98
C PRO A 79 -3.08 -13.40 -8.02
N ALA A 80 -2.69 -12.74 -6.92
CA ALA A 80 -1.78 -13.27 -5.90
C ALA A 80 -0.38 -13.66 -6.43
N ARG A 81 0.07 -13.03 -7.52
CA ARG A 81 1.44 -13.16 -8.07
C ARG A 81 2.26 -11.87 -7.97
N THR A 82 1.84 -10.94 -7.12
CA THR A 82 2.65 -9.77 -6.77
C THR A 82 3.88 -10.20 -5.97
N LEU A 83 4.88 -9.32 -5.85
CA LEU A 83 6.06 -9.54 -4.99
C LEU A 83 5.70 -9.68 -3.50
N LEU A 84 4.47 -9.30 -3.12
CA LEU A 84 3.95 -9.40 -1.75
C LEU A 84 3.44 -10.80 -1.40
N GLY A 85 3.38 -11.72 -2.37
CA GLY A 85 2.95 -13.09 -2.16
C GLY A 85 1.43 -13.24 -2.09
N GLN A 86 0.94 -14.04 -1.15
CA GLN A 86 -0.49 -14.30 -0.99
C GLN A 86 -1.19 -13.16 -0.23
N PRO A 87 -2.39 -12.75 -0.66
CA PRO A 87 -3.15 -11.72 0.06
C PRO A 87 -3.52 -12.22 1.45
N LYS A 88 -3.38 -11.34 2.45
CA LYS A 88 -3.78 -11.63 3.84
C LYS A 88 -5.29 -11.81 3.92
N ARG A 89 -6.05 -11.03 3.15
CA ARG A 89 -7.51 -11.12 3.04
C ARG A 89 -7.94 -10.86 1.61
N ILE A 90 -9.03 -11.51 1.21
CA ILE A 90 -9.74 -11.23 -0.04
C ILE A 90 -11.10 -10.66 0.36
N ILE A 91 -11.41 -9.46 -0.11
CA ILE A 91 -12.67 -8.77 0.14
C ILE A 91 -13.53 -8.90 -1.11
N ASP A 92 -14.74 -9.43 -0.95
CA ASP A 92 -15.72 -9.47 -2.03
C ASP A 92 -16.37 -8.09 -2.16
N MET A 93 -16.26 -7.48 -3.34
CA MET A 93 -16.85 -6.17 -3.64
C MET A 93 -18.12 -6.30 -4.49
N GLY A 94 -18.60 -7.52 -4.71
CA GLY A 94 -19.80 -7.82 -5.49
C GLY A 94 -19.47 -8.15 -6.94
N SER A 95 -20.29 -7.61 -7.85
CA SER A 95 -20.19 -7.89 -9.27
C SER A 95 -20.40 -6.66 -10.12
N THR A 96 -19.89 -6.71 -11.35
CA THR A 96 -20.04 -5.65 -12.34
C THR A 96 -20.69 -6.20 -13.61
N ASP A 97 -21.43 -5.33 -14.29
CA ASP A 97 -21.93 -5.53 -15.66
C ASP A 97 -21.07 -4.78 -16.70
N ILE A 98 -20.03 -4.07 -16.26
CA ILE A 98 -19.07 -3.36 -17.13
C ILE A 98 -18.27 -4.38 -17.94
N THR A 99 -18.09 -4.11 -19.22
CA THR A 99 -17.31 -4.97 -20.12
C THR A 99 -15.81 -4.83 -19.87
N GLU A 100 -15.04 -5.85 -20.28
CA GLU A 100 -13.58 -5.79 -20.13
C GLU A 100 -13.00 -4.64 -20.96
N GLU A 101 -13.57 -4.37 -22.13
CA GLU A 101 -13.18 -3.29 -23.02
C GLU A 101 -13.41 -1.91 -22.37
N GLU A 102 -14.60 -1.66 -21.81
CA GLU A 102 -14.90 -0.40 -21.10
C GLU A 102 -13.99 -0.20 -19.88
N PHE A 103 -13.74 -1.28 -19.13
CA PHE A 103 -12.84 -1.24 -17.99
C PHE A 103 -11.40 -0.91 -18.40
N LEU A 104 -10.87 -1.57 -19.44
CA LEU A 104 -9.50 -1.34 -19.90
C LEU A 104 -9.34 0.09 -20.46
N ALA A 105 -10.33 0.61 -21.17
CA ALA A 105 -10.34 2.00 -21.61
C ALA A 105 -10.31 2.97 -20.43
N HIS A 106 -11.10 2.71 -19.39
CA HIS A 106 -11.09 3.52 -18.17
C HIS A 106 -9.73 3.47 -17.45
N VAL A 107 -9.13 2.28 -17.33
CA VAL A 107 -7.79 2.12 -16.73
C VAL A 107 -6.72 2.86 -17.55
N GLU A 108 -6.80 2.82 -18.88
CA GLU A 108 -5.91 3.55 -19.76
C GLU A 108 -6.05 5.07 -19.58
N ASP A 109 -7.28 5.58 -19.53
CA ASP A 109 -7.54 7.00 -19.24
C ASP A 109 -6.97 7.42 -17.89
N LEU A 110 -7.17 6.63 -16.83
CA LEU A 110 -6.59 6.87 -15.52
C LEU A 110 -5.05 6.89 -15.59
N SER A 111 -4.45 5.93 -16.30
CA SER A 111 -2.99 5.84 -16.45
C SER A 111 -2.38 7.06 -17.13
N ASN A 112 -3.13 7.72 -18.01
CA ASN A 112 -2.69 8.91 -18.74
C ASN A 112 -2.99 10.22 -17.98
N THR A 113 -3.95 10.23 -17.05
CA THR A 113 -4.50 11.45 -16.46
C THR A 113 -4.21 11.65 -14.96
N SER A 114 -4.67 10.76 -14.09
CA SER A 114 -4.60 10.93 -12.63
C SER A 114 -3.72 9.90 -11.95
N TYR A 115 -3.34 8.82 -12.64
CA TYR A 115 -2.54 7.72 -12.10
C TYR A 115 -1.30 7.44 -12.96
N ARG A 116 -0.60 8.50 -13.39
CA ARG A 116 0.74 8.35 -13.98
C ARG A 116 1.74 8.02 -12.89
N SER A 117 2.82 7.32 -13.22
CA SER A 117 3.92 7.06 -12.28
C SER A 117 4.42 8.31 -11.53
N ALA A 118 4.46 9.46 -12.23
CA ALA A 118 4.87 10.74 -11.66
C ALA A 118 3.91 11.31 -10.60
N ASP A 119 2.63 10.89 -10.60
CA ASP A 119 1.62 11.35 -9.65
C ASP A 119 1.56 10.46 -8.40
N PHE A 120 2.34 9.37 -8.34
CA PHE A 120 2.31 8.45 -7.21
C PHE A 120 2.78 9.13 -5.92
N HIS A 121 1.92 9.06 -4.90
CA HIS A 121 2.20 9.57 -3.57
C HIS A 121 1.79 8.53 -2.52
N MET A 122 2.77 7.98 -1.78
CA MET A 122 2.60 6.82 -0.87
C MET A 122 1.43 6.91 0.12
N ILE A 123 0.97 8.11 0.44
CA ILE A 123 -0.12 8.36 1.39
C ILE A 123 -1.37 8.86 0.65
N LEU A 124 -1.34 10.07 0.10
CA LEU A 124 -2.52 10.71 -0.50
C LEU A 124 -2.98 10.10 -1.83
N HIS A 125 -2.08 9.48 -2.59
CA HIS A 125 -2.35 9.02 -3.96
C HIS A 125 -1.63 7.70 -4.24
N ASN A 126 -2.11 6.64 -3.60
CA ASN A 126 -1.47 5.32 -3.55
C ASN A 126 -2.42 4.22 -4.05
N ALA A 127 -1.99 2.97 -3.90
CA ALA A 127 -2.76 1.78 -4.27
C ALA A 127 -4.17 1.74 -3.66
N ASN A 128 -4.34 2.20 -2.41
CA ASN A 128 -5.61 2.16 -1.71
C ASN A 128 -6.59 3.17 -2.34
N LYS A 129 -6.13 4.38 -2.63
CA LYS A 129 -6.92 5.42 -3.32
C LYS A 129 -7.34 4.96 -4.72
N PHE A 130 -6.40 4.38 -5.47
CA PHE A 130 -6.67 3.80 -6.79
C PHE A 130 -7.70 2.66 -6.73
N THR A 131 -7.52 1.73 -5.80
CA THR A 131 -8.40 0.57 -5.63
C THR A 131 -9.81 1.02 -5.26
N ASP A 132 -9.94 2.01 -4.38
CA ASP A 132 -11.23 2.59 -3.98
C ASP A 132 -11.98 3.17 -5.19
N GLU A 133 -11.31 3.96 -6.03
CA GLU A 133 -11.90 4.55 -7.23
C GLU A 133 -12.28 3.50 -8.28
N LEU A 134 -11.43 2.49 -8.51
CA LEU A 134 -11.74 1.40 -9.43
C LEU A 134 -12.94 0.57 -8.96
N VAL A 135 -12.99 0.23 -7.68
CA VAL A 135 -14.08 -0.58 -7.14
C VAL A 135 -15.39 0.22 -7.15
N PHE A 136 -15.33 1.51 -6.88
CA PHE A 136 -16.48 2.39 -7.00
C PHE A 136 -16.98 2.45 -8.44
N PHE A 137 -16.09 2.62 -9.42
CA PHE A 137 -16.45 2.57 -10.84
C PHE A 137 -17.10 1.22 -11.23
N LEU A 138 -16.54 0.11 -10.78
CA LEU A 138 -17.00 -1.23 -11.15
C LEU A 138 -18.32 -1.65 -10.47
N THR A 139 -18.52 -1.26 -9.21
CA THR A 139 -19.55 -1.86 -8.34
C THR A 139 -20.41 -0.84 -7.59
N GLY A 140 -20.03 0.43 -7.58
CA GLY A 140 -20.63 1.47 -6.74
C GLY A 140 -20.26 1.38 -5.25
N ASN A 141 -19.49 0.36 -4.85
CA ASN A 141 -19.03 0.18 -3.47
C ASN A 141 -17.70 0.90 -3.23
N ASN A 142 -17.42 1.23 -1.97
CA ASN A 142 -16.13 1.79 -1.55
C ASN A 142 -15.39 0.79 -0.69
N LEU A 143 -14.07 0.93 -0.60
CA LEU A 143 -13.25 0.19 0.34
C LEU A 143 -13.66 0.50 1.78
N PRO A 144 -13.56 -0.49 2.70
CA PRO A 144 -13.69 -0.23 4.13
C PRO A 144 -12.76 0.88 4.61
N SER A 145 -13.30 1.80 5.43
CA SER A 145 -12.59 3.00 5.90
C SER A 145 -11.27 2.73 6.64
N TYR A 146 -11.11 1.55 7.24
CA TYR A 146 -9.87 1.16 7.90
C TYR A 146 -8.70 0.90 6.92
N ILE A 147 -8.98 0.73 5.63
CA ILE A 147 -7.98 0.53 4.55
C ILE A 147 -7.60 1.85 3.93
N THR A 148 -8.59 2.71 3.69
CA THR A 148 -8.43 4.05 3.11
C THR A 148 -8.09 5.10 4.17
N PHE A 149 -7.88 4.68 5.42
CA PHE A 149 -7.52 5.56 6.53
C PHE A 149 -6.19 6.26 6.28
N LEU A 150 -6.27 7.41 5.61
CA LEU A 150 -5.32 8.49 5.75
C LEU A 150 -5.47 9.00 7.19
N PRO A 151 -4.38 9.23 7.95
CA PRO A 151 -4.50 9.97 9.19
C PRO A 151 -5.11 11.33 8.81
N GLU A 152 -6.41 11.51 9.06
CA GLU A 152 -7.12 12.78 8.86
C GLU A 152 -6.51 13.91 9.71
N GLU A 153 -5.51 13.61 10.54
CA GLU A 153 -4.76 14.54 11.35
C GLU A 153 -3.28 14.68 10.96
N ILE A 154 -2.90 14.64 9.68
CA ILE A 154 -1.62 15.28 9.29
C ILE A 154 -1.85 16.80 9.40
N PRO A 155 -1.32 17.51 10.42
CA PRO A 155 -1.77 18.85 10.72
C PRO A 155 -1.37 19.80 9.59
N LYS A 156 -2.36 20.40 8.91
CA LYS A 156 -2.18 21.35 7.79
C LYS A 156 -1.56 22.71 8.20
N ARG A 157 -1.19 22.88 9.47
CA ARG A 157 -0.57 24.12 9.98
C ARG A 157 0.90 23.88 10.23
N THR A 158 1.71 24.91 9.95
CA THR A 158 3.12 25.05 10.33
C THR A 158 3.32 24.72 11.81
N LYS A 159 3.48 23.43 12.10
CA LYS A 159 3.91 22.93 13.39
C LYS A 159 5.37 22.59 13.25
N ILE A 160 6.12 22.99 14.26
CA ILE A 160 7.46 22.51 14.48
C ILE A 160 7.33 21.04 14.87
N PHE A 161 8.03 20.14 14.19
CA PHE A 161 7.99 18.70 14.43
C PHE A 161 9.29 18.26 15.09
N PRO A 162 9.25 17.61 16.26
CA PRO A 162 10.46 17.06 16.85
C PRO A 162 10.99 15.93 15.98
N VAL A 163 12.31 15.92 15.78
CA VAL A 163 13.06 14.91 15.05
C VAL A 163 13.92 14.17 16.07
N ARG A 164 13.78 12.85 16.12
CA ARG A 164 14.57 11.99 17.02
C ARG A 164 15.33 10.95 16.21
N LEU A 165 16.43 10.49 16.75
CA LEU A 165 17.16 9.34 16.24
C LEU A 165 16.94 8.17 17.18
N TYR A 166 16.36 7.10 16.65
CA TYR A 166 16.26 5.82 17.33
C TYR A 166 17.51 5.01 17.01
N ILE A 167 18.12 4.45 18.04
CA ILE A 167 19.36 3.68 17.96
C ILE A 167 19.08 2.31 18.57
N TYR A 168 19.33 1.26 17.80
CA TYR A 168 19.13 -0.14 18.17
C TYR A 168 20.48 -0.86 18.17
N ASP A 169 20.66 -1.77 19.11
CA ASP A 169 21.75 -2.74 19.06
C ASP A 169 21.23 -4.07 18.50
N LEU A 170 21.54 -4.36 17.24
CA LEU A 170 21.19 -5.62 16.57
C LEU A 170 21.91 -6.81 17.19
N SER A 171 23.01 -6.59 17.92
CA SER A 171 23.70 -7.67 18.62
C SER A 171 23.03 -8.05 19.94
N GLN A 172 22.08 -7.24 20.44
CA GLN A 172 21.39 -7.47 21.70
C GLN A 172 22.36 -7.71 22.87
N GLY A 173 23.46 -6.95 22.92
CA GLY A 173 24.51 -7.06 23.94
C GLY A 173 25.43 -8.28 23.80
N ILE A 174 25.23 -9.15 22.81
CA ILE A 174 26.08 -10.34 22.60
C ILE A 174 27.54 -9.92 22.37
N ILE A 175 27.77 -8.79 21.68
CA ILE A 175 29.13 -8.29 21.44
C ILE A 175 29.85 -7.92 22.73
N GLU A 176 29.14 -7.40 23.74
CA GLU A 176 29.76 -7.06 25.03
C GLU A 176 30.24 -8.30 25.81
N LEU A 177 29.55 -9.44 25.60
CA LEU A 177 29.86 -10.72 26.22
C LEU A 177 30.99 -11.50 25.52
N LEU A 178 31.38 -11.11 24.30
CA LEU A 178 32.44 -11.81 23.57
C LEU A 178 33.81 -11.58 24.21
N PRO A 179 34.72 -12.58 24.22
CA PRO A 179 36.10 -12.39 24.64
C PRO A 179 36.79 -11.25 23.90
N GLN A 180 37.66 -10.50 24.60
CA GLN A 180 38.41 -9.37 24.00
C GLN A 180 39.24 -9.77 22.76
N SER A 181 39.67 -11.04 22.69
CA SER A 181 40.38 -11.59 21.53
C SER A 181 39.53 -11.68 20.25
N ILE A 182 38.19 -11.73 20.38
CA ILE A 182 37.24 -11.80 19.26
C ILE A 182 36.71 -10.40 18.89
N ARG A 183 36.69 -9.46 19.85
CA ARG A 183 36.14 -8.09 19.75
C ARG A 183 36.90 -7.12 18.83
N GLY A 184 37.77 -7.61 17.94
CA GLY A 184 38.64 -6.83 17.04
C GLY A 184 38.31 -5.34 16.95
N ALA A 185 39.15 -4.50 17.57
CA ALA A 185 38.96 -3.06 17.73
C ALA A 185 37.61 -2.63 18.35
N ASN A 186 37.45 -2.74 19.67
CA ASN A 186 36.45 -2.02 20.51
C ASN A 186 35.02 -1.93 19.91
N LEU A 187 34.54 -2.97 19.24
CA LEU A 187 33.15 -3.04 18.81
C LEU A 187 32.27 -3.15 20.06
N THR A 188 31.38 -2.17 20.25
CA THR A 188 30.45 -2.12 21.40
C THR A 188 29.06 -2.66 21.06
N GLY A 189 28.74 -2.86 19.78
CA GLY A 189 27.44 -3.33 19.32
C GLY A 189 27.33 -3.30 17.80
N ILE A 190 26.22 -3.82 17.28
CA ILE A 190 25.84 -3.67 15.86
C ILE A 190 24.74 -2.63 15.80
N TRP A 191 25.13 -1.38 15.56
CA TRP A 191 24.22 -0.25 15.65
C TRP A 191 23.35 -0.11 14.39
N HIS A 192 22.04 -0.11 14.56
CA HIS A 192 21.06 0.26 13.53
C HIS A 192 20.31 1.52 13.96
N THR A 193 19.93 2.37 13.01
CA THR A 193 19.27 3.63 13.32
C THR A 193 18.04 3.90 12.45
N GLY A 194 17.07 4.58 13.06
CA GLY A 194 15.87 5.09 12.41
C GLY A 194 15.64 6.55 12.76
N VAL A 195 15.25 7.38 11.79
CA VAL A 195 14.86 8.76 12.01
C VAL A 195 13.38 8.79 12.35
N VAL A 196 13.02 9.36 13.50
CA VAL A 196 11.64 9.50 13.95
C VAL A 196 11.19 10.94 13.79
N VAL A 197 10.18 11.16 12.96
CA VAL A 197 9.59 12.47 12.69
C VAL A 197 8.13 12.30 12.25
N TYR A 198 7.25 13.26 12.54
CA TYR A 198 5.81 13.17 12.26
C TYR A 198 5.13 11.93 12.89
N ARG A 199 5.68 11.45 14.02
CA ARG A 199 5.25 10.22 14.72
C ARG A 199 5.42 8.95 13.87
N LEU A 200 6.32 8.98 12.90
CA LEU A 200 6.71 7.83 12.09
C LEU A 200 8.23 7.65 12.18
N GLU A 201 8.67 6.40 12.06
CA GLU A 201 10.07 6.03 12.00
C GLU A 201 10.45 5.63 10.57
N PHE A 202 11.54 6.20 10.10
CA PHE A 202 12.09 6.04 8.76
C PHE A 202 13.48 5.43 8.87
N PHE A 203 13.70 4.29 8.22
CA PHE A 203 14.99 3.60 8.25
C PHE A 203 15.30 2.97 6.89
N PHE A 204 16.56 2.69 6.62
CA PHE A 204 16.99 2.02 5.39
C PHE A 204 17.29 0.54 5.66
N SER A 205 16.86 -0.32 4.74
CA SER A 205 17.07 -1.77 4.79
C SER A 205 17.52 -2.28 3.42
N SER A 206 17.85 -3.57 3.34
CA SER A 206 18.14 -4.24 2.05
C SER A 206 16.99 -4.20 1.05
N ALA A 207 15.77 -3.86 1.49
CA ALA A 207 14.59 -3.70 0.65
C ALA A 207 14.21 -2.21 0.47
N GLY A 208 15.17 -1.29 0.60
CA GLY A 208 14.99 0.14 0.43
C GLY A 208 14.59 0.86 1.73
N ILE A 209 14.15 2.12 1.55
CA ILE A 209 13.61 2.96 2.63
C ILE A 209 12.30 2.37 3.15
N LYS A 210 12.21 2.21 4.46
CA LYS A 210 11.04 1.68 5.18
C LYS A 210 10.48 2.74 6.11
N ILE A 211 9.18 2.61 6.36
CA ILE A 211 8.40 3.50 7.22
C ILE A 211 7.59 2.62 8.15
N CYS A 212 7.65 2.91 9.43
CA CYS A 212 6.82 2.26 10.44
C CYS A 212 6.46 3.26 11.53
N GLN A 213 5.72 2.83 12.54
CA GLN A 213 5.61 3.61 13.76
C GLN A 213 6.89 3.48 14.59
N PRO A 214 7.22 4.47 15.44
CA PRO A 214 8.33 4.37 16.38
C PRO A 214 8.23 3.09 17.21
N SER A 215 9.32 2.33 17.31
CA SER A 215 9.37 1.00 17.96
C SER A 215 8.53 -0.09 17.26
N GLY A 216 8.07 0.15 16.03
CA GLY A 216 7.19 -0.73 15.26
C GLY A 216 7.92 -1.84 14.48
N THR A 217 9.23 -1.94 14.62
CA THR A 217 10.06 -2.96 13.95
C THR A 217 10.16 -4.23 14.81
N ILE A 218 10.70 -5.32 14.23
CA ILE A 218 11.03 -6.54 14.99
C ILE A 218 12.04 -6.29 16.12
N LEU A 219 12.74 -5.15 16.08
CA LEU A 219 13.75 -4.78 17.07
C LEU A 219 13.14 -4.24 18.38
N GLY A 220 11.84 -3.96 18.40
CA GLY A 220 11.14 -3.45 19.58
C GLY A 220 11.53 -2.01 19.89
N ASP A 221 11.69 -1.69 21.18
CA ASP A 221 12.07 -0.34 21.62
C ASP A 221 13.54 -0.02 21.31
N PRO A 222 13.86 1.25 20.98
CA PRO A 222 15.23 1.65 20.73
C PRO A 222 16.06 1.49 22.00
N HIS A 223 17.27 0.95 21.85
CA HIS A 223 18.27 0.91 22.91
C HIS A 223 18.59 2.32 23.43
N LYS A 224 18.60 3.31 22.53
CA LYS A 224 18.76 4.72 22.88
C LYS A 224 17.99 5.61 21.93
N THR A 225 17.42 6.69 22.47
CA THR A 225 16.87 7.79 21.68
C THR A 225 17.79 9.00 21.82
N ALA A 226 18.19 9.60 20.70
CA ALA A 226 18.86 10.89 20.67
C ALA A 226 17.92 11.95 20.09
N ASP A 227 17.92 13.15 20.68
CA ASP A 227 17.19 14.29 20.14
C ASP A 227 18.01 14.90 18.99
N LEU A 228 17.41 15.01 17.80
CA LEU A 228 18.02 15.66 16.64
C LEU A 228 17.52 17.09 16.45
N GLY A 229 16.64 17.57 17.34
CA GLY A 229 16.05 18.89 17.30
C GLY A 229 14.71 18.89 16.59
N GLU A 230 14.44 19.94 15.82
CA GLU A 230 13.12 20.22 15.30
C GLU A 230 13.16 20.53 13.80
N THR A 231 12.09 20.17 13.08
CA THR A 231 11.93 20.49 11.66
C THR A 231 10.65 21.27 11.42
N PHE A 232 10.73 22.23 10.50
CA PHE A 232 9.60 22.96 9.94
C PHE A 232 9.18 22.39 8.58
N VAL A 233 9.89 21.37 8.08
CA VAL A 233 9.59 20.75 6.80
C VAL A 233 8.18 20.14 6.89
N PRO A 234 7.26 20.50 5.99
CA PRO A 234 5.98 19.84 5.92
C PRO A 234 6.17 18.37 5.56
N PHE A 235 5.34 17.51 6.15
CA PHE A 235 5.35 16.08 5.92
C PHE A 235 5.45 15.72 4.42
N GLU A 236 4.64 16.34 3.58
CA GLU A 236 4.62 16.14 2.13
C GLU A 236 6.00 16.37 1.49
N LYS A 237 6.66 17.50 1.80
CA LYS A 237 8.00 17.81 1.27
C LYS A 237 9.05 16.79 1.73
N PHE A 238 8.93 16.31 2.97
CA PHE A 238 9.80 15.27 3.49
C PHE A 238 9.60 13.94 2.75
N MET A 239 8.35 13.58 2.45
CA MET A 239 8.04 12.36 1.68
C MET A 239 8.53 12.43 0.24
N THR A 240 8.37 13.57 -0.44
CA THR A 240 8.96 13.80 -1.78
C THR A 240 10.48 13.63 -1.77
N TYR A 241 11.14 14.17 -0.74
CA TYR A 241 12.57 13.99 -0.54
C TYR A 241 12.96 12.52 -0.38
N LEU A 242 12.25 11.75 0.46
CA LEU A 242 12.51 10.31 0.63
C LEU A 242 12.28 9.51 -0.65
N GLN A 243 11.25 9.84 -1.42
CA GLN A 243 10.97 9.20 -2.70
C GLN A 243 12.08 9.47 -3.72
N HIS A 244 12.60 10.70 -3.78
CA HIS A 244 13.78 11.01 -4.58
C HIS A 244 15.02 10.22 -4.14
N LEU A 245 15.26 10.11 -2.82
CA LEU A 245 16.38 9.30 -2.30
C LEU A 245 16.25 7.82 -2.66
N SER A 246 15.05 7.24 -2.58
CA SER A 246 14.80 5.83 -2.92
C SER A 246 15.11 5.48 -4.38
N THR A 247 14.96 6.46 -5.28
CA THR A 247 15.15 6.26 -6.73
C THR A 247 16.58 6.57 -7.19
N THR A 248 17.36 7.26 -6.37
CA THR A 248 18.71 7.74 -6.70
C THR A 248 19.78 6.99 -5.92
N SER A 249 19.91 7.30 -4.63
CA SER A 249 21.05 6.91 -3.80
C SER A 249 20.79 5.71 -2.89
N PHE A 250 19.52 5.36 -2.64
CA PHE A 250 19.10 4.31 -1.71
C PHE A 250 18.19 3.28 -2.40
N ARG A 251 18.70 2.65 -3.47
CA ARG A 251 18.04 1.59 -4.24
C ARG A 251 18.15 0.23 -3.57
#